data_AF-A0AAW9I8Z3-F1
#
_entry.id   AF-A0AAW9I8Z3-F1
#
_cell.length_a   1.000
_cell.length_b   1.000
_cell.length_c   1.000
_cell.angle_alpha   90.00
_cell.angle_beta   90.00
_cell.angle_gamma   90.00
#
_symmetry.space_group_name_H-M   'P 1'
#
loop_
_entity.id
_entity.type
_entity.pdbx_description
1 polymer ?
#
loop_
_entity_poly.entity_id
_entity_poly.type
_entity_poly.pdbx_seq_one_letter_code
_entity_poly.pdbx_strand_id
1 'polypeptide(L)'
;KLNTKLPSGADAGAATLVRRIEKEPADKVKNLNIPGVIVSPDTKRYYPRGNFLAHVLGSTNIDGQGLTGVELQYNEYLSGTPGLRISELEKYNDELPYTISKFTPPVDGKDVTLTIDANLQAFAEKVAEKGYKDNQAKQGSIIIMNPSNGEILAMVNKPDFDPNK
;
A
#
# COMPACT_ATOMS: atom_id res chain seq x y z
N LYS A 1 14.47 -0.22 28.26
CA LYS A 1 13.21 0.51 28.52
C LYS A 1 12.76 1.11 27.21
N LEU A 2 11.50 0.89 26.81
CA LEU A 2 10.93 1.59 25.66
C LEU A 2 10.79 3.07 26.06
N ASN A 3 11.44 3.98 25.33
CA ASN A 3 11.31 5.43 25.55
C ASN A 3 10.10 6.02 24.80
N THR A 4 9.21 5.15 24.31
CA THR A 4 8.05 5.55 23.51
C THR A 4 6.91 5.99 24.41
N LYS A 5 6.40 7.19 24.14
CA LYS A 5 5.27 7.80 24.85
C LYS A 5 4.04 7.82 23.95
N LEU A 6 2.86 7.59 24.52
CA LEU A 6 1.58 7.77 23.83
C LEU A 6 1.33 9.28 23.58
N PRO A 7 0.41 9.67 22.67
CA PRO A 7 0.02 11.07 22.48
C PRO A 7 -0.50 11.75 23.76
N SER A 8 -0.96 10.94 24.73
CA SER A 8 -1.39 11.36 26.07
C SER A 8 -0.25 11.57 27.08
N GLY A 9 1.02 11.31 26.73
CA GLY A 9 2.18 11.45 27.61
C GLY A 9 2.46 10.26 28.54
N ALA A 10 1.61 9.23 28.53
CA ALA A 10 1.83 7.98 29.25
C ALA A 10 2.89 7.09 28.59
N ASP A 11 3.52 6.20 29.37
CA ASP A 11 4.43 5.18 28.83
C ASP A 11 3.67 4.22 27.91
N ALA A 12 4.19 4.00 26.70
CA ALA A 12 3.59 3.06 25.76
C ALA A 12 3.89 1.61 26.20
N GLY A 13 2.84 0.80 26.34
CA GLY A 13 2.97 -0.63 26.66
C GLY A 13 3.59 -1.46 25.53
N ALA A 14 3.66 -0.92 24.31
CA ALA A 14 4.33 -1.49 23.17
C ALA A 14 4.88 -0.38 22.26
N ALA A 15 5.89 -0.69 21.46
CA ALA A 15 6.44 0.21 20.45
C ALA A 15 6.76 -0.55 19.16
N THR A 16 6.45 0.05 18.02
CA THR A 16 6.80 -0.49 16.71
C THR A 16 8.30 -0.31 16.47
N LEU A 17 9.03 -1.41 16.31
CA LEU A 17 10.48 -1.37 16.02
C LEU A 17 10.74 -1.08 14.53
N VAL A 18 10.05 -1.80 13.64
CA VAL A 18 10.18 -1.69 12.19
C VAL A 18 8.90 -2.22 11.53
N ARG A 19 8.50 -1.66 10.37
CA ARG A 19 7.39 -2.14 9.55
C ARG A 19 7.88 -2.58 8.17
N ARG A 20 7.08 -3.41 7.48
CA ARG A 20 7.30 -3.79 6.07
C ARG A 20 8.70 -4.38 5.79
N ILE A 21 9.15 -5.25 6.68
CA ILE A 21 10.36 -6.05 6.47
C ILE A 21 10.05 -7.24 5.58
N GLU A 22 11.04 -7.63 4.76
CA GLU A 22 10.93 -8.85 3.96
C GLU A 22 10.73 -10.07 4.84
N LYS A 23 10.08 -11.09 4.28
CA LYS A 23 9.70 -12.29 5.03
C LYS A 23 10.91 -13.02 5.63
N GLU A 24 11.99 -13.15 4.88
CA GLU A 24 13.20 -13.87 5.32
C GLU A 24 13.82 -13.27 6.61
N PRO A 25 14.14 -11.96 6.69
CA PRO A 25 14.62 -11.37 7.94
C PRO A 25 13.56 -11.39 9.05
N ALA A 26 12.27 -11.26 8.74
CA ALA A 26 11.19 -11.35 9.72
C ALA A 26 11.15 -12.74 10.39
N ASP A 27 11.26 -13.80 9.60
CA ASP A 27 11.27 -15.18 10.07
C ASP A 27 12.52 -15.47 10.91
N LYS A 28 13.69 -14.92 10.55
CA LYS A 28 14.91 -15.00 11.38
C LYS A 28 14.70 -14.38 12.75
N VAL A 29 14.13 -13.17 12.84
CA VAL A 29 13.85 -12.50 14.11
C VAL A 29 12.82 -13.28 14.93
N LYS A 30 11.77 -13.79 14.28
CA LYS A 30 10.76 -14.62 14.93
C LYS A 30 11.37 -15.88 15.54
N ASN A 31 12.29 -16.54 14.83
CA ASN A 31 12.95 -17.77 15.28
C ASN A 31 13.95 -17.55 16.44
N LEU A 32 14.38 -16.31 16.69
CA LEU A 32 15.23 -15.99 17.84
C LEU A 32 14.48 -16.04 19.18
N ASN A 33 13.14 -16.10 19.18
CA ASN A 33 12.29 -16.19 20.37
C ASN A 33 12.65 -15.16 21.45
N ILE A 34 12.94 -13.92 21.03
CA ILE A 34 13.32 -12.84 21.95
C ILE A 34 12.08 -12.43 22.78
N PRO A 35 12.11 -12.54 24.12
CA PRO A 35 10.96 -12.16 24.95
C PRO A 35 10.54 -10.71 24.71
N GLY A 36 9.25 -10.48 24.49
CA GLY A 36 8.67 -9.15 24.23
C GLY A 36 8.77 -8.65 22.78
N VAL A 37 9.36 -9.41 21.86
CA VAL A 37 9.36 -9.08 20.42
C VAL A 37 8.27 -9.89 19.71
N ILE A 38 7.32 -9.18 19.09
CA ILE A 38 6.21 -9.78 18.34
C ILE A 38 6.38 -9.45 16.87
N VAL A 39 6.27 -10.47 16.01
CA VAL A 39 6.29 -10.32 14.55
C VAL A 39 4.87 -10.59 14.04
N SER A 40 4.25 -9.56 13.46
CA SER A 40 2.94 -9.64 12.81
C SER A 40 3.06 -9.52 11.30
N PRO A 41 2.23 -10.22 10.50
CA PRO A 41 2.13 -9.97 9.07
C PRO A 41 1.73 -8.52 8.78
N ASP A 42 2.33 -7.91 7.76
CA ASP A 42 2.01 -6.58 7.26
C ASP A 42 1.97 -6.63 5.73
N THR A 43 1.27 -5.69 5.10
CA THR A 43 1.14 -5.62 3.65
C THR A 43 1.71 -4.30 3.13
N LYS A 44 2.35 -4.36 1.96
CA LYS A 44 2.86 -3.19 1.26
C LYS A 44 2.38 -3.24 -0.19
N ARG A 45 1.83 -2.12 -0.68
CA ARG A 45 1.48 -1.98 -2.09
C ARG A 45 2.75 -1.90 -2.93
N TYR A 46 2.75 -2.63 -4.05
CA TYR A 46 3.86 -2.67 -4.99
C TYR A 46 3.36 -2.41 -6.41
N TYR A 47 4.06 -1.53 -7.14
CA TYR A 47 3.73 -1.10 -8.49
C TYR A 47 4.78 -1.67 -9.46
N PRO A 48 4.51 -2.81 -10.14
CA PRO A 48 5.55 -3.57 -10.85
C PRO A 48 6.19 -2.83 -12.01
N ARG A 49 5.50 -1.82 -12.56
CA ARG A 49 5.95 -1.04 -13.72
C ARG A 49 6.51 0.34 -13.33
N GLY A 50 6.85 0.54 -12.05
CA GLY A 50 7.46 1.78 -11.57
C GLY A 50 6.57 3.00 -11.81
N ASN A 51 7.11 3.99 -12.54
CA ASN A 51 6.42 5.24 -12.88
C ASN A 51 5.30 5.10 -13.93
N PHE A 52 5.22 3.96 -14.61
CA PHE A 52 4.19 3.71 -15.62
C PHE A 52 2.79 3.86 -15.02
N LEU A 53 1.96 4.72 -15.61
CA LEU A 53 0.57 4.95 -15.19
C LEU A 53 0.46 5.47 -13.73
N ALA A 54 1.54 6.00 -13.15
CA ALA A 54 1.63 6.35 -11.73
C ALA A 54 0.53 7.31 -11.26
N HIS A 55 0.20 8.33 -12.06
CA HIS A 55 -0.85 9.30 -11.70
C HIS A 55 -2.25 8.69 -11.69
N VAL A 56 -2.51 7.72 -12.57
CA VAL A 56 -3.83 7.08 -12.68
C VAL A 56 -3.96 6.04 -11.57
N LEU A 57 -2.94 5.21 -11.36
CA LEU A 57 -2.94 4.25 -10.25
C LEU A 57 -3.00 4.98 -8.91
N GLY A 58 -2.13 5.95 -8.72
CA GLY A 58 -1.98 6.69 -7.47
C GLY A 58 -1.01 6.02 -6.51
N SER A 59 -1.20 6.26 -5.21
CA SER A 59 -0.37 5.71 -4.14
C SER A 59 -1.19 5.35 -2.90
N THR A 60 -0.61 4.55 -2.02
CA THR A 60 -1.19 4.17 -0.72
C THR A 60 -0.29 4.63 0.43
N ASN A 61 -0.87 4.91 1.60
CA ASN A 61 -0.09 5.23 2.80
C ASN A 61 0.53 3.98 3.47
N ILE A 62 1.13 4.17 4.65
CA ILE A 62 1.73 3.08 5.44
C ILE A 62 0.70 2.07 5.97
N ASP A 63 -0.57 2.47 6.06
CA ASP A 63 -1.67 1.67 6.56
C ASP A 63 -2.51 1.04 5.44
N GLY A 64 -2.07 1.16 4.18
CA GLY A 64 -2.73 0.57 3.03
C GLY A 64 -3.93 1.35 2.51
N GLN A 65 -4.17 2.57 3.01
CA GLN A 65 -5.24 3.43 2.51
C GLN A 65 -4.78 4.16 1.25
N GLY A 66 -5.61 4.14 0.22
CA GLY A 66 -5.39 4.90 -1.01
C GLY A 66 -5.38 6.41 -0.76
N LEU A 67 -4.40 7.10 -1.33
CA LEU A 67 -4.20 8.54 -1.20
C LEU A 67 -4.53 9.33 -2.46
N THR A 68 -4.31 8.73 -3.63
CA THR A 68 -4.55 9.36 -4.93
C THR A 68 -5.01 8.32 -5.95
N GLY A 69 -5.47 8.79 -7.12
CA GLY A 69 -5.78 7.94 -8.27
C GLY A 69 -6.85 6.88 -8.00
N VAL A 70 -6.70 5.75 -8.67
CA VAL A 70 -7.55 4.55 -8.54
C VAL A 70 -7.51 4.01 -7.12
N GLU A 71 -6.34 4.03 -6.46
CA GLU A 71 -6.20 3.56 -5.08
C GLU A 71 -7.14 4.33 -4.13
N LEU A 72 -7.22 5.67 -4.25
CA LEU A 72 -8.15 6.47 -3.46
C LEU A 72 -9.60 6.24 -3.89
N GLN A 73 -9.87 6.32 -5.20
CA GLN A 73 -11.24 6.26 -5.73
C GLN A 73 -11.94 4.94 -5.40
N TYR A 74 -11.19 3.83 -5.42
CA TYR A 74 -11.72 2.49 -5.17
C TYR A 74 -11.25 1.91 -3.84
N ASN A 75 -10.75 2.73 -2.90
CA ASN A 75 -10.23 2.27 -1.61
C ASN A 75 -11.23 1.38 -0.86
N GLU A 76 -12.52 1.72 -0.89
CA GLU A 76 -13.59 0.92 -0.25
C GLU A 76 -13.67 -0.50 -0.81
N TYR A 77 -13.47 -0.67 -2.12
CA TYR A 77 -13.50 -1.96 -2.77
C TYR A 77 -12.18 -2.71 -2.61
N LEU A 78 -11.06 -2.01 -2.66
CA LEU A 78 -9.71 -2.58 -2.63
C LEU A 78 -9.25 -2.99 -1.21
N SER A 79 -9.71 -2.29 -0.17
CA SER A 79 -9.18 -2.46 1.20
C SER A 79 -9.69 -3.71 1.93
N GLY A 80 -10.82 -4.29 1.49
CA GLY A 80 -11.41 -5.44 2.16
C GLY A 80 -11.92 -5.10 3.57
N THR A 81 -12.02 -6.11 4.44
CA THR A 81 -12.42 -5.91 5.84
C THR A 81 -11.40 -6.58 6.77
N PRO A 82 -10.77 -5.83 7.70
CA PRO A 82 -9.85 -6.40 8.66
C PRO A 82 -10.51 -7.48 9.53
N GLY A 83 -9.78 -8.57 9.76
CA GLY A 83 -10.16 -9.58 10.74
C GLY A 83 -9.97 -9.09 12.16
N LEU A 84 -10.47 -9.86 13.13
CA LEU A 84 -10.34 -9.55 14.56
C LEU A 84 -9.82 -10.77 15.30
N ARG A 85 -8.77 -10.60 16.11
CA ARG A 85 -8.31 -11.62 17.05
C ARG A 85 -8.37 -11.04 18.46
N ILE A 86 -9.19 -11.64 19.31
CA ILE A 86 -9.28 -11.29 20.73
C ILE A 86 -8.43 -12.31 21.49
N SER A 87 -7.37 -11.83 22.16
CA SER A 87 -6.53 -12.62 23.07
C SER A 87 -6.64 -12.05 24.48
N GLU A 88 -6.74 -12.92 25.49
CA GLU A 88 -6.58 -12.52 26.89
C GLU A 88 -5.08 -12.51 27.25
N LEU A 89 -4.63 -11.37 27.75
CA LEU A 89 -3.24 -11.16 28.18
C LEU A 89 -3.20 -11.16 29.71
N GLU A 90 -2.23 -11.86 30.29
CA GLU A 90 -1.97 -11.77 31.73
C GLU A 90 -1.35 -10.40 32.07
N LYS A 91 -1.28 -10.03 33.36
CA LYS A 91 -0.76 -8.74 33.85
C LYS A 91 0.67 -8.42 33.37
N TYR A 92 1.43 -9.42 32.89
CA TYR A 92 2.77 -9.30 32.31
C TYR A 92 2.82 -9.50 30.78
N ASN A 93 1.66 -9.44 30.10
CA ASN A 93 1.52 -9.55 28.64
C ASN A 93 1.83 -10.93 28.03
N ASP A 94 1.86 -11.99 28.85
CA ASP A 94 1.92 -13.38 28.37
C ASP A 94 0.51 -13.87 27.96
N GLU A 95 0.42 -14.64 26.88
CA GLU A 95 -0.85 -15.23 26.41
C GLU A 95 -1.26 -16.39 27.33
N LEU A 96 -2.51 -16.38 27.81
CA LEU A 96 -3.05 -17.46 28.65
C LEU A 96 -3.36 -18.71 27.79
N PRO A 97 -2.88 -19.91 28.15
CA PRO A 97 -2.99 -21.11 27.31
C PRO A 97 -4.42 -21.67 27.15
N TYR A 98 -5.43 -21.15 27.87
CA TYR A 98 -6.74 -21.79 27.98
C TYR A 98 -7.94 -20.94 27.53
N THR A 99 -7.75 -19.70 27.06
CA THR A 99 -8.89 -18.87 26.67
C THR A 99 -9.17 -19.01 25.17
N ILE A 100 -10.45 -19.25 24.85
CA ILE A 100 -10.99 -19.28 23.49
C ILE A 100 -10.69 -17.93 22.82
N SER A 101 -9.62 -17.88 22.04
CA SER A 101 -9.37 -16.73 21.17
C SER A 101 -10.52 -16.63 20.17
N LYS A 102 -11.31 -15.57 20.25
CA LYS A 102 -12.29 -15.28 19.20
C LYS A 102 -11.52 -14.74 18.01
N PHE A 103 -11.49 -15.53 16.94
CA PHE A 103 -10.86 -15.18 15.68
C PHE A 103 -11.93 -15.02 14.59
N THR A 104 -12.04 -13.80 14.07
CA THR A 104 -12.79 -13.49 12.86
C THR A 104 -11.78 -13.32 11.73
N PRO A 105 -11.80 -14.17 10.68
CA PRO A 105 -10.87 -14.03 9.57
C PRO A 105 -11.10 -12.71 8.81
N PRO A 106 -10.04 -12.11 8.23
CA PRO A 106 -10.20 -10.98 7.33
C PRO A 106 -10.95 -11.38 6.05
N VAL A 107 -11.58 -10.41 5.41
CA VAL A 107 -12.18 -10.55 4.08
C VAL A 107 -11.35 -9.76 3.09
N ASP A 108 -10.91 -10.41 2.03
CA ASP A 108 -10.11 -9.77 0.99
C ASP A 108 -10.90 -8.69 0.24
N GLY A 109 -10.19 -7.66 -0.22
CA GLY A 109 -10.73 -6.68 -1.15
C GLY A 109 -11.09 -7.30 -2.50
N LYS A 110 -11.72 -6.49 -3.35
CA LYS A 110 -12.06 -6.84 -4.73
C LYS A 110 -10.98 -6.39 -5.69
N ASP A 111 -10.87 -7.09 -6.80
CA ASP A 111 -10.03 -6.67 -7.91
C ASP A 111 -10.69 -5.55 -8.72
N VAL A 112 -9.86 -4.62 -9.21
CA VAL A 112 -10.27 -3.55 -10.12
C VAL A 112 -9.51 -3.73 -11.43
N THR A 113 -10.25 -3.92 -12.53
CA THR A 113 -9.70 -3.94 -13.89
C THR A 113 -9.89 -2.57 -14.53
N LEU A 114 -8.81 -1.99 -15.05
CA LEU A 114 -8.84 -0.68 -15.71
C LEU A 114 -9.16 -0.83 -17.21
N THR A 115 -9.66 0.24 -17.81
CA THR A 115 -9.89 0.36 -19.26
C THR A 115 -8.60 0.61 -20.06
N ILE A 116 -7.47 0.76 -19.36
CA ILE A 116 -6.19 1.16 -19.94
C ILE A 116 -5.63 0.03 -20.82
N ASP A 117 -5.30 0.36 -22.05
CA ASP A 117 -4.50 -0.49 -22.92
C ASP A 117 -3.01 -0.25 -22.63
N ALA A 118 -2.33 -1.30 -22.19
CA ALA A 118 -0.93 -1.24 -21.79
C ALA A 118 0.03 -0.81 -22.92
N ASN A 119 -0.29 -1.11 -24.18
CA ASN A 119 0.52 -0.77 -25.33
C ASN A 119 0.32 0.70 -25.71
N LEU A 120 -0.93 1.16 -25.74
CA LEU A 120 -1.25 2.57 -26.00
C LEU A 120 -0.69 3.48 -24.90
N GLN A 121 -0.81 3.06 -23.63
CA GLN A 121 -0.19 3.77 -22.51
C GLN A 121 1.32 3.86 -22.68
N ALA A 122 2.01 2.75 -23.00
CA ALA A 122 3.46 2.76 -23.20
C ALA A 122 3.91 3.69 -24.35
N PHE A 123 3.13 3.73 -25.42
CA PHE A 123 3.37 4.66 -26.52
C PHE A 123 3.16 6.12 -26.10
N ALA A 124 2.06 6.42 -25.42
CA ALA A 124 1.76 7.75 -24.92
C ALA A 124 2.81 8.24 -23.92
N GLU A 125 3.27 7.38 -22.99
CA GLU A 125 4.35 7.65 -22.03
C GLU A 125 5.62 8.10 -22.75
N LYS A 126 6.02 7.35 -23.78
CA LYS A 126 7.23 7.64 -24.58
C LYS A 126 7.12 8.96 -25.32
N VAL A 127 5.96 9.25 -25.92
CA VAL A 127 5.72 10.49 -26.66
C VAL A 127 5.67 11.69 -25.71
N ALA A 128 4.98 11.56 -24.57
CA ALA A 128 4.90 12.59 -23.55
C ALA A 128 6.28 12.92 -22.97
N GLU A 129 7.09 11.89 -22.65
CA GLU A 129 8.45 12.05 -22.16
C GLU A 129 9.33 12.81 -23.15
N LYS A 130 9.25 12.44 -24.43
CA LYS A 130 9.99 13.13 -25.50
C LYS A 130 9.54 14.59 -25.63
N GLY A 131 8.24 14.84 -25.70
CA GLY A 131 7.69 16.19 -25.81
C GLY A 131 8.04 17.08 -24.62
N TYR A 132 8.00 16.51 -23.40
CA TYR A 132 8.39 17.18 -22.16
C TYR A 132 9.86 17.61 -22.17
N LYS A 133 10.77 16.69 -22.54
CA LYS A 133 12.21 16.93 -22.59
C LYS A 133 12.63 17.87 -23.72
N ASP A 134 12.18 17.59 -24.95
CA ASP A 134 12.60 18.32 -26.15
C ASP A 134 12.21 19.80 -26.09
N ASN A 135 11.07 20.11 -25.45
CA ASN A 135 10.56 21.48 -25.34
C ASN A 135 10.86 22.14 -23.99
N GLN A 136 11.56 21.45 -23.08
CA GLN A 136 11.76 21.89 -21.69
C GLN A 136 10.44 22.34 -21.04
N ALA A 137 9.36 21.60 -21.33
CA ALA A 137 8.03 21.98 -20.91
C ALA A 137 7.92 21.93 -19.38
N LYS A 138 7.08 22.78 -18.79
CA LYS A 138 6.81 22.71 -17.35
C LYS A 138 6.01 21.46 -17.00
N GLN A 139 5.03 21.13 -17.84
CA GLN A 139 4.09 20.01 -17.67
C GLN A 139 3.62 19.53 -19.06
N GLY A 140 3.14 18.29 -19.14
CA GLY A 140 2.54 17.75 -20.35
C GLY A 140 1.60 16.59 -20.05
N SER A 141 0.48 16.52 -20.78
CA SER A 141 -0.54 15.49 -20.58
C SER A 141 -1.01 14.91 -21.91
N ILE A 142 -1.28 13.61 -21.93
CA ILE A 142 -1.86 12.90 -23.09
C ILE A 142 -3.00 12.04 -22.59
N ILE A 143 -4.14 12.09 -23.27
CA ILE A 143 -5.30 11.24 -23.02
C ILE A 143 -5.69 10.58 -24.34
N ILE A 144 -5.87 9.27 -24.32
CA ILE A 144 -6.41 8.49 -25.44
C ILE A 144 -7.72 7.87 -24.98
N MET A 145 -8.80 8.14 -25.72
CA MET A 145 -10.16 7.70 -25.39
C MET A 145 -10.76 6.95 -26.57
N ASN A 146 -11.54 5.91 -26.28
CA ASN A 146 -12.43 5.28 -27.26
C ASN A 146 -13.69 6.14 -27.42
N PRO A 147 -13.94 6.76 -28.60
CA PRO A 147 -15.08 7.66 -28.78
C PRO A 147 -16.43 6.94 -28.78
N SER A 148 -16.45 5.62 -28.95
CA SER A 148 -17.71 4.85 -29.06
C SER A 148 -18.34 4.56 -27.70
N ASN A 149 -17.55 4.46 -26.64
CA ASN A 149 -18.00 4.08 -25.30
C ASN A 149 -17.41 4.96 -24.16
N GLY A 150 -16.53 5.91 -24.48
CA GLY A 150 -15.92 6.83 -23.52
C GLY A 150 -14.81 6.23 -22.68
N GLU A 151 -14.38 4.99 -22.95
CA GLU A 151 -13.29 4.37 -22.20
C GLU A 151 -11.97 5.13 -22.38
N ILE A 152 -11.24 5.32 -21.28
CA ILE A 152 -9.89 5.88 -21.32
C ILE A 152 -8.92 4.72 -21.55
N LEU A 153 -8.25 4.72 -22.70
CA LEU A 153 -7.29 3.69 -23.09
C LEU A 153 -5.86 4.04 -22.65
N ALA A 154 -5.54 5.33 -22.51
CA ALA A 154 -4.27 5.80 -21.97
C ALA A 154 -4.43 7.18 -21.32
N MET A 155 -3.71 7.42 -20.23
CA MET A 155 -3.63 8.73 -19.59
C MET A 155 -2.23 8.91 -18.98
N VAL A 156 -1.54 9.96 -19.39
CA VAL A 156 -0.16 10.27 -19.00
C VAL A 156 -0.08 11.72 -18.55
N ASN A 157 0.66 11.97 -17.48
CA ASN A 157 1.05 13.31 -17.05
C ASN A 157 2.57 13.32 -16.79
N LYS A 158 3.24 14.42 -17.17
CA LYS A 158 4.64 14.70 -16.89
C LYS A 158 4.76 16.05 -16.16
N PRO A 159 5.68 16.20 -15.18
CA PRO A 159 6.55 15.15 -14.65
C PRO A 159 5.76 14.08 -13.89
N ASP A 160 6.28 12.85 -13.87
CA ASP A 160 5.73 11.71 -13.14
C ASP A 160 6.59 11.34 -11.92
N PHE A 161 6.14 10.32 -11.19
CA PHE A 161 6.79 9.81 -10.00
C PHE A 161 6.74 8.28 -9.98
N ASP A 162 7.62 7.67 -9.20
CA ASP A 162 7.58 6.22 -8.93
C ASP A 162 6.85 5.99 -7.60
N PRO A 163 5.63 5.40 -7.59
CA PRO A 163 4.86 5.21 -6.37
C PRO A 163 5.47 4.21 -5.39
N ASN A 164 6.53 3.48 -5.80
CA ASN A 164 7.27 2.59 -4.91
C ASN A 164 8.30 3.32 -4.03
N LYS A 165 8.62 4.58 -4.35
CA LYS A 165 9.67 5.39 -3.71
C LYS A 165 9.13 6.42 -2.74
#